data_AF-A0A1G2YWS8-F1
#
_entry.id   AF-A0A1G2YWS8-F1
#
_cell.length_a   1.000
_cell.length_b   1.000
_cell.length_c   1.000
_cell.angle_alpha   90.00
_cell.angle_beta   90.00
_cell.angle_gamma   90.00
#
_symmetry.space_group_name_H-M   'P 1'
#
loop_
_entity.id
_entity.type
_entity.pdbx_description
1 polymer ?
#
loop_
_entity_poly.entity_id
_entity_poly.type
_entity_poly.pdbx_seq_one_letter_code
_entity_poly.pdbx_strand_id
1 'polypeptide(L)'
;MIREISGKGKMRVVGLMSGTSADGVDAAVVEIGGRKVRLLAFDTFAYPAALHRQILCLCRPESARLDDICHYNFVLGEVFADAVVKLCSRSGIALGSIDLIGSHGQTIYHQPRAKHYGRRMIRSTLQIGEPSVIAQRTGITTVADFRPRDMAASGEGAPLVAFADYVLFKHKRLTRAVQNIGGIANVTFLPGGCKQDDFVAFDTGPGNMVIDGIIRLVSGGRKRYDAGGELAARGTVDKKLLGELLRHPFFRRRPPKSTGREEFGADFSERIYSRAGKEGLADADIVATVTALTARTIAQAYRRFLPAMPDELILCGGGSHNRTLVEMLHAELPDVKMLSTDDFSISVDAREAVSFAILAWATIKGMTNNIPAATGAERPVILGKIVPA
;
A
#
# COMPACT_ATOMS: atom_id res chain seq x y z
N MET A 1 7.27 -3.41 -31.42
CA MET A 1 6.93 -2.77 -30.14
C MET A 1 7.17 -3.63 -28.90
N ILE A 2 6.27 -4.53 -28.45
CA ILE A 2 6.43 -5.26 -27.16
C ILE A 2 7.76 -6.02 -27.08
N ARG A 3 8.14 -6.75 -28.15
CA ARG A 3 9.43 -7.45 -28.21
C ARG A 3 10.62 -6.50 -28.06
N GLU A 4 10.57 -5.32 -28.68
CA GLU A 4 11.64 -4.31 -28.60
C GLU A 4 11.77 -3.75 -27.18
N ILE A 5 10.65 -3.39 -26.55
CA ILE A 5 10.63 -2.90 -25.15
C ILE A 5 11.16 -4.00 -24.22
N SER A 6 10.68 -5.24 -24.38
CA SER A 6 11.10 -6.39 -23.58
C SER A 6 12.58 -6.75 -23.76
N GLY A 7 13.19 -6.39 -24.89
CA GLY A 7 14.61 -6.65 -25.18
C GLY A 7 15.59 -5.68 -24.51
N LYS A 8 15.12 -4.51 -24.03
CA LYS A 8 16.00 -3.51 -23.42
C LYS A 8 16.61 -4.00 -22.10
N GLY A 9 17.94 -3.92 -21.96
CA GLY A 9 18.63 -4.26 -20.71
C GLY A 9 18.34 -3.31 -19.54
N LYS A 10 17.91 -2.09 -19.86
CA LYS A 10 17.58 -1.01 -18.93
C LYS A 10 16.38 -0.24 -19.46
N MET A 11 15.43 0.08 -18.59
CA MET A 11 14.18 0.74 -18.96
C MET A 11 13.89 1.92 -18.03
N ARG A 12 13.29 2.98 -18.56
CA ARG A 12 12.61 4.02 -17.78
C ARG A 12 11.12 3.76 -17.78
N VAL A 13 10.59 3.51 -16.61
CA VAL A 13 9.18 3.16 -16.41
C VAL A 13 8.56 4.20 -15.50
N VAL A 14 7.45 4.77 -15.93
CA VAL A 14 6.63 5.61 -15.06
C VAL A 14 5.65 4.73 -14.31
N GLY A 15 5.58 4.86 -13.00
CA GLY A 15 4.54 4.25 -12.18
C GLY A 15 3.51 5.30 -11.76
N LEU A 16 2.22 4.95 -11.84
CA LEU A 16 1.10 5.79 -11.42
C LEU A 16 0.27 5.05 -10.38
N MET A 17 0.02 5.71 -9.26
CA MET A 17 -0.82 5.21 -8.17
C MET A 17 -1.77 6.30 -7.69
N SER A 18 -3.02 5.92 -7.43
CA SER A 18 -3.98 6.74 -6.69
C SER A 18 -4.58 5.90 -5.57
N GLY A 19 -4.24 6.30 -4.34
CA GLY A 19 -4.66 5.59 -3.13
C GLY A 19 -6.17 5.63 -2.88
N THR A 20 -6.62 4.91 -1.86
CA THR A 20 -8.04 4.91 -1.46
C THR A 20 -8.48 6.21 -0.79
N SER A 21 -7.54 7.04 -0.33
CA SER A 21 -7.77 8.44 0.07
C SER A 21 -8.25 9.30 -1.10
N ALA A 22 -7.91 8.91 -2.33
CA ALA A 22 -8.19 9.64 -3.57
C ALA A 22 -7.77 11.11 -3.52
N ASP A 23 -6.71 11.44 -2.80
CA ASP A 23 -6.21 12.80 -2.61
C ASP A 23 -5.41 13.33 -3.81
N GLY A 24 -4.88 12.44 -4.64
CA GLY A 24 -4.18 12.78 -5.87
C GLY A 24 -3.66 11.56 -6.61
N VAL A 25 -2.85 11.82 -7.63
CA VAL A 25 -2.08 10.79 -8.33
C VAL A 25 -0.59 10.94 -8.00
N ASP A 26 -0.02 9.88 -7.44
CA ASP A 26 1.40 9.70 -7.24
C ASP A 26 2.02 9.20 -8.54
N ALA A 27 3.04 9.90 -9.01
CA ALA A 27 3.76 9.55 -10.23
C ALA A 27 5.26 9.44 -9.95
N ALA A 28 5.87 8.34 -10.37
CA ALA A 28 7.30 8.09 -10.20
C ALA A 28 7.96 7.69 -11.52
N VAL A 29 9.04 8.37 -11.92
CA VAL A 29 9.91 7.88 -13.00
C VAL A 29 10.99 7.00 -12.38
N VAL A 30 11.04 5.75 -12.80
CA VAL A 30 11.94 4.74 -12.25
C VAL A 30 12.81 4.16 -13.36
N GLU A 31 14.09 4.00 -13.07
CA GLU A 31 15.01 3.30 -13.94
C GLU A 31 15.24 1.88 -13.42
N ILE A 32 14.95 0.89 -14.27
CA ILE A 32 15.02 -0.53 -13.90
C ILE A 32 15.96 -1.26 -14.85
N GLY A 33 16.98 -1.94 -14.31
CA GLY A 33 17.92 -2.74 -15.10
C GLY A 33 18.98 -3.44 -14.23
N GLY A 34 19.46 -4.61 -14.68
CA GLY A 34 20.57 -5.32 -14.00
C GLY A 34 20.33 -5.64 -12.51
N ARG A 35 19.07 -5.91 -12.12
CA ARG A 35 18.60 -6.09 -10.71
C ARG A 35 18.58 -4.82 -9.84
N LYS A 36 18.79 -3.64 -10.41
CA LYS A 36 18.71 -2.37 -9.71
C LYS A 36 17.45 -1.61 -10.11
N VAL A 37 16.86 -0.95 -9.13
CA VAL A 37 15.76 -0.01 -9.28
C VAL A 37 16.25 1.32 -8.74
N ARG A 38 16.12 2.39 -9.52
CA ARG A 38 16.52 3.74 -9.12
C ARG A 38 15.38 4.71 -9.39
N LEU A 39 14.91 5.38 -8.35
CA LEU A 39 13.97 6.49 -8.47
C LEU A 39 14.68 7.68 -9.11
N LEU A 40 14.14 8.20 -10.22
CA LEU A 40 14.68 9.37 -10.92
C LEU A 40 13.90 10.65 -10.60
N ALA A 41 12.58 10.52 -10.50
CA ALA A 41 11.69 11.62 -10.18
C ALA A 41 10.43 11.08 -9.49
N PHE A 42 9.86 11.87 -8.58
CA PHE A 42 8.59 11.59 -7.93
C PHE A 42 7.85 12.90 -7.68
N ASP A 43 6.53 12.89 -7.83
CA ASP A 43 5.66 13.99 -7.44
C ASP A 43 4.23 13.46 -7.19
N THR A 44 3.48 14.18 -6.36
CA THR A 44 2.06 13.90 -6.08
C THR A 44 1.21 15.04 -6.64
N PHE A 45 0.34 14.73 -7.57
CA PHE A 45 -0.56 15.69 -8.20
C PHE A 45 -1.92 15.62 -7.54
N ALA A 46 -2.18 16.53 -6.61
CA ALA A 46 -3.46 16.60 -5.89
C ALA A 46 -4.64 16.77 -6.85
N TYR A 47 -5.74 16.05 -6.60
CA TYR A 47 -6.96 16.27 -7.36
C TYR A 47 -7.62 17.59 -6.98
N PRO A 48 -8.23 18.30 -7.94
CA PRO A 48 -9.15 19.38 -7.62
C PRO A 48 -10.25 18.87 -6.67
N ALA A 49 -10.64 19.69 -5.70
CA ALA A 49 -11.61 19.31 -4.67
C ALA A 49 -12.94 18.77 -5.26
N ALA A 50 -13.35 19.28 -6.43
CA ALA A 50 -14.52 18.77 -7.13
C ALA A 50 -14.33 17.32 -7.61
N LEU A 51 -13.20 17.02 -8.27
CA LEU A 51 -12.87 15.67 -8.71
C LEU A 51 -12.73 14.71 -7.53
N HIS A 52 -12.04 15.14 -6.45
CA HIS A 52 -11.91 14.33 -5.23
C HIS A 52 -13.27 13.90 -4.68
N ARG A 53 -14.21 14.85 -4.51
CA ARG A 53 -15.57 14.56 -4.04
C ARG A 53 -16.29 13.56 -4.95
N GLN A 54 -16.15 13.71 -6.27
CA GLN A 54 -16.78 12.81 -7.23
C GLN A 54 -16.23 11.40 -7.14
N ILE A 55 -14.91 11.23 -7.05
CA ILE A 55 -14.30 9.90 -6.84
C ILE A 55 -14.82 9.26 -5.55
N LEU A 56 -14.92 10.02 -4.46
CA LEU A 56 -15.46 9.49 -3.19
C LEU A 56 -16.94 9.08 -3.30
N CYS A 57 -17.75 9.80 -4.09
CA CYS A 57 -19.13 9.42 -4.40
C CYS A 57 -19.19 8.12 -5.21
N LEU A 58 -18.30 7.93 -6.19
CA LEU A 58 -18.23 6.72 -7.01
C LEU A 58 -17.86 5.48 -6.19
N CYS A 59 -17.11 5.64 -5.09
CA CYS A 59 -16.73 4.53 -4.21
C CYS A 59 -17.88 4.02 -3.32
N ARG A 60 -19.04 4.68 -3.34
CA ARG A 60 -20.22 4.31 -2.53
C ARG A 60 -21.29 3.69 -3.43
N PRO A 61 -21.67 2.42 -3.24
CA PRO A 61 -22.69 1.75 -4.05
C PRO A 61 -24.02 2.50 -4.12
N GLU A 62 -24.38 3.25 -3.08
CA GLU A 62 -25.65 3.97 -2.96
C GLU A 62 -25.70 5.23 -3.87
N SER A 63 -24.54 5.77 -4.25
CA SER A 63 -24.44 6.97 -5.08
C SER A 63 -23.72 6.76 -6.42
N ALA A 64 -23.14 5.59 -6.65
CA ALA A 64 -22.37 5.30 -7.86
C ALA A 64 -23.30 5.05 -9.06
N ARG A 65 -23.32 5.98 -10.03
CA ARG A 65 -24.05 5.82 -11.29
C ARG A 65 -23.16 5.27 -12.39
N LEU A 66 -23.73 4.47 -13.29
CA LEU A 66 -22.98 3.81 -14.38
C LEU A 66 -22.41 4.82 -15.39
N ASP A 67 -23.20 5.84 -15.74
CA ASP A 67 -22.80 6.95 -16.61
C ASP A 67 -21.63 7.73 -16.01
N ASP A 68 -21.67 8.00 -14.71
CA ASP A 68 -20.55 8.67 -14.01
C ASP A 68 -19.29 7.80 -13.97
N ILE A 69 -19.39 6.50 -13.64
CA ILE A 69 -18.23 5.59 -13.67
C ILE A 69 -17.58 5.58 -15.06
N CYS A 70 -18.40 5.51 -16.12
CA CYS A 70 -17.93 5.56 -17.50
C CYS A 70 -17.20 6.87 -17.81
N HIS A 71 -17.81 8.01 -17.47
CA HIS A 71 -17.24 9.33 -17.71
C HIS A 71 -15.93 9.53 -16.93
N TYR A 72 -15.94 9.27 -15.62
CA TYR A 72 -14.77 9.48 -14.76
C TYR A 72 -13.64 8.48 -15.01
N ASN A 73 -13.91 7.33 -15.63
CA ASN A 73 -12.85 6.46 -16.14
C ASN A 73 -11.97 7.19 -17.16
N PHE A 74 -12.58 7.91 -18.09
CA PHE A 74 -11.86 8.70 -19.10
C PHE A 74 -11.27 9.98 -18.52
N VAL A 75 -12.00 10.69 -17.64
CA VAL A 75 -11.47 11.88 -16.95
C VAL A 75 -10.20 11.54 -16.19
N LEU A 76 -10.18 10.43 -15.45
CA LEU A 76 -8.98 10.00 -14.73
C LEU A 76 -7.85 9.57 -15.68
N GLY A 77 -8.17 8.99 -16.84
CA GLY A 77 -7.19 8.73 -17.89
C GLY A 77 -6.47 10.00 -18.34
N GLU A 78 -7.21 11.09 -18.58
CA GLU A 78 -6.64 12.40 -18.93
C GLU A 78 -5.78 12.96 -17.78
N VAL A 79 -6.29 12.95 -16.55
CA VAL A 79 -5.57 13.45 -15.36
C VAL A 79 -4.26 12.67 -15.15
N PHE A 80 -4.27 11.37 -15.38
CA PHE A 80 -3.10 10.51 -15.20
C PHE A 80 -2.07 10.74 -16.29
N ALA A 81 -2.49 10.90 -17.55
CA ALA A 81 -1.61 11.29 -18.64
C ALA A 81 -0.94 12.65 -18.37
N ASP A 82 -1.73 13.63 -17.92
CA ASP A 82 -1.24 14.95 -17.52
C ASP A 82 -0.19 14.88 -16.41
N ALA A 83 -0.39 14.00 -15.42
CA ALA A 83 0.58 13.80 -14.34
C ALA A 83 1.92 13.27 -14.88
N VAL A 84 1.90 12.34 -15.84
CA VAL A 84 3.12 11.84 -16.50
C VAL A 84 3.86 12.98 -17.21
N VAL A 85 3.14 13.77 -18.03
CA VAL A 85 3.72 14.88 -18.79
C VAL A 85 4.30 15.94 -17.86
N LYS A 86 3.57 16.32 -16.81
CA LYS A 86 4.01 17.30 -15.80
C LYS A 86 5.23 16.81 -15.04
N LEU A 87 5.25 15.54 -14.61
CA LEU A 87 6.40 14.97 -13.91
C LEU A 87 7.65 14.98 -14.79
N CYS A 88 7.53 14.54 -16.05
CA CYS A 88 8.62 14.55 -17.02
C CYS A 88 9.15 15.98 -17.24
N SER A 89 8.25 16.94 -17.45
CA SER A 89 8.60 18.36 -17.63
C SER A 89 9.32 18.94 -16.40
N ARG A 90 8.77 18.75 -15.18
CA ARG A 90 9.35 19.26 -13.93
C ARG A 90 10.72 18.68 -13.61
N SER A 91 10.95 17.42 -14.00
CA SER A 91 12.21 16.71 -13.74
C SER A 91 13.23 16.83 -14.88
N GLY A 92 12.90 17.53 -15.97
CA GLY A 92 13.77 17.63 -17.14
C GLY A 92 13.99 16.30 -17.88
N ILE A 93 13.10 15.32 -17.67
CA ILE A 93 13.15 14.02 -18.34
C ILE A 93 12.33 14.10 -19.62
N ALA A 94 12.94 13.83 -20.77
CA ALA A 94 12.23 13.81 -22.05
C ALA A 94 11.18 12.70 -22.06
N LEU A 95 9.93 13.04 -22.40
CA LEU A 95 8.80 12.10 -22.45
C LEU A 95 9.10 10.92 -23.39
N GLY A 96 9.70 11.19 -24.56
CA GLY A 96 10.10 10.14 -25.52
C GLY A 96 11.23 9.22 -25.05
N SER A 97 11.82 9.47 -23.87
CA SER A 97 12.79 8.57 -23.24
C SER A 97 12.16 7.59 -22.25
N ILE A 98 10.85 7.70 -22.00
CA ILE A 98 10.09 6.75 -21.18
C ILE A 98 9.67 5.57 -22.05
N ASP A 99 9.94 4.36 -21.56
CA ASP A 99 9.68 3.13 -22.30
C ASP A 99 8.30 2.54 -22.03
N LEU A 100 7.77 2.78 -20.84
CA LEU A 100 6.57 2.11 -20.34
C LEU A 100 5.90 2.93 -19.24
N ILE A 101 4.58 2.84 -19.13
CA ILE A 101 3.80 3.31 -17.98
C ILE A 101 3.18 2.10 -17.27
N GLY A 102 3.23 2.09 -15.94
CA GLY A 102 2.48 1.17 -15.08
C GLY A 102 1.43 1.92 -14.29
N SER A 103 0.15 1.77 -14.65
CA SER A 103 -0.95 2.49 -14.00
C SER A 103 -1.81 1.56 -13.16
N HIS A 104 -1.85 1.80 -11.85
CA HIS A 104 -2.84 1.16 -10.99
C HIS A 104 -4.27 1.58 -11.32
N GLY A 105 -4.46 2.85 -11.67
CA GLY A 105 -5.77 3.50 -11.68
C GLY A 105 -6.21 3.99 -10.29
N GLN A 106 -7.47 4.34 -10.19
CA GLN A 106 -8.20 4.62 -8.95
C GLN A 106 -9.12 3.43 -8.66
N THR A 107 -9.01 2.84 -7.48
CA THR A 107 -9.98 1.80 -7.07
C THR A 107 -11.33 2.44 -6.75
N ILE A 108 -12.38 1.96 -7.41
CA ILE A 108 -13.78 2.35 -7.15
C ILE A 108 -14.46 1.31 -6.26
N TYR A 109 -14.24 0.03 -6.55
CA TYR A 109 -14.81 -1.04 -5.75
C TYR A 109 -13.88 -2.26 -5.74
N HIS A 110 -13.79 -2.93 -4.60
CA HIS A 110 -12.95 -4.11 -4.43
C HIS A 110 -13.70 -5.14 -3.59
N GLN A 111 -13.93 -6.32 -4.17
CA GLN A 111 -14.75 -7.38 -3.59
C GLN A 111 -13.99 -8.72 -3.59
N PRO A 112 -13.04 -8.89 -2.64
CA PRO A 112 -12.24 -10.12 -2.52
C PRO A 112 -13.06 -11.28 -1.94
N ARG A 113 -14.14 -10.99 -1.20
CA ARG A 113 -15.11 -12.01 -0.78
C ARG A 113 -16.00 -12.38 -1.96
N ALA A 114 -15.88 -13.62 -2.40
CA ALA A 114 -16.60 -14.10 -3.56
C ALA A 114 -18.12 -14.11 -3.32
N LYS A 115 -18.89 -13.72 -4.34
CA LYS A 115 -20.35 -13.84 -4.38
C LYS A 115 -20.74 -15.00 -5.29
N HIS A 116 -21.90 -15.60 -5.01
CA HIS A 116 -22.43 -16.67 -5.83
C HIS A 116 -22.94 -16.13 -7.17
N TYR A 117 -22.58 -16.80 -8.25
CA TYR A 117 -23.24 -16.71 -9.56
C TYR A 117 -23.48 -18.13 -10.07
N GLY A 118 -24.71 -18.63 -9.90
CA GLY A 118 -25.01 -20.04 -10.07
C GLY A 118 -24.14 -20.90 -9.14
N ARG A 119 -23.37 -21.83 -9.72
CA ARG A 119 -22.42 -22.70 -8.98
C ARG A 119 -21.02 -22.11 -8.79
N ARG A 120 -20.77 -20.89 -9.29
CA ARG A 120 -19.44 -20.27 -9.24
C ARG A 120 -19.36 -19.26 -8.09
N MET A 121 -18.19 -19.19 -7.47
CA MET A 121 -17.82 -18.15 -6.52
C MET A 121 -16.97 -17.11 -7.24
N ILE A 122 -17.52 -15.91 -7.43
CA ILE A 122 -16.90 -14.86 -8.24
C ILE A 122 -16.44 -13.71 -7.35
N ARG A 123 -15.15 -13.41 -7.43
CA ARG A 123 -14.53 -12.19 -6.90
C ARG A 123 -14.49 -11.12 -7.99
N SER A 124 -14.50 -9.86 -7.59
CA SER A 124 -14.43 -8.76 -8.54
C SER A 124 -13.72 -7.55 -7.96
N THR A 125 -13.15 -6.74 -8.85
CA THR A 125 -12.46 -5.50 -8.52
C THR A 125 -12.62 -4.55 -9.70
N LEU A 126 -12.71 -3.26 -9.43
CA LEU A 126 -12.85 -2.22 -10.43
C LEU A 126 -11.88 -1.08 -10.11
N GLN A 127 -10.90 -0.92 -10.99
CA GLN A 127 -10.01 0.22 -11.07
C GLN A 127 -10.39 1.01 -12.32
N ILE A 128 -10.45 2.34 -12.22
CA ILE A 128 -10.72 3.23 -13.36
C ILE A 128 -9.54 4.20 -13.57
N GLY A 129 -9.50 4.86 -14.72
CA GLY A 129 -8.35 5.60 -15.22
C GLY A 129 -7.89 4.96 -16.53
N GLU A 130 -8.61 5.28 -17.60
CA GLU A 130 -8.58 4.54 -18.86
C GLU A 130 -7.16 4.45 -19.45
N PRO A 131 -6.53 3.25 -19.49
CA PRO A 131 -5.18 3.09 -19.99
C PRO A 131 -5.03 3.42 -21.47
N SER A 132 -6.08 3.29 -22.27
CA SER A 132 -6.08 3.71 -23.68
C SER A 132 -5.95 5.23 -23.82
N VAL A 133 -6.57 6.00 -22.94
CA VAL A 133 -6.39 7.46 -22.90
C VAL A 133 -4.95 7.79 -22.49
N ILE A 134 -4.42 7.14 -21.45
CA ILE A 134 -3.04 7.34 -21.00
C ILE A 134 -2.05 7.06 -22.14
N ALA A 135 -2.18 5.91 -22.81
CA ALA A 135 -1.32 5.54 -23.93
C ALA A 135 -1.43 6.54 -25.09
N GLN A 136 -2.66 6.89 -25.51
CA GLN A 136 -2.92 7.82 -26.61
C GLN A 136 -2.38 9.24 -26.35
N ARG A 137 -2.48 9.73 -25.11
CA ARG A 137 -2.05 11.09 -24.74
C ARG A 137 -0.54 11.21 -24.53
N THR A 138 0.09 10.15 -24.04
CA THR A 138 1.52 10.16 -23.74
C THR A 138 2.38 9.62 -24.88
N GLY A 139 1.80 8.83 -25.80
CA GLY A 139 2.54 8.09 -26.82
C GLY A 139 3.38 6.95 -26.24
N ILE A 140 3.06 6.47 -25.03
CA ILE A 140 3.85 5.46 -24.31
C ILE A 140 2.97 4.24 -24.02
N THR A 141 3.49 3.04 -24.28
CA THR A 141 2.80 1.78 -23.94
C THR A 141 2.47 1.75 -22.46
N THR A 142 1.22 1.44 -22.15
CA THR A 142 0.72 1.46 -20.78
C THR A 142 0.31 0.06 -20.34
N VAL A 143 0.87 -0.42 -19.24
CA VAL A 143 0.38 -1.60 -18.51
C VAL A 143 -0.51 -1.11 -17.38
N ALA A 144 -1.74 -1.61 -17.32
CA ALA A 144 -2.68 -1.26 -16.26
C ALA A 144 -3.48 -2.47 -15.77
N ASP A 145 -4.42 -2.24 -14.85
CA ASP A 145 -5.41 -3.23 -14.43
C ASP A 145 -4.78 -4.53 -13.88
N PHE A 146 -3.88 -4.36 -12.90
CA PHE A 146 -3.09 -5.45 -12.35
C PHE A 146 -3.92 -6.44 -11.51
N ARG A 147 -4.91 -5.95 -10.75
CA ARG A 147 -5.66 -6.73 -9.75
C ARG A 147 -6.54 -7.83 -10.34
N PRO A 148 -7.32 -7.62 -11.43
CA PRO A 148 -8.20 -8.66 -11.95
C PRO A 148 -7.49 -9.95 -12.32
N ARG A 149 -6.23 -9.87 -12.77
CA ARG A 149 -5.49 -11.04 -13.21
C ARG A 149 -5.09 -11.97 -12.06
N ASP A 150 -4.85 -11.41 -10.88
CA ASP A 150 -4.64 -12.15 -9.62
C ASP A 150 -5.97 -12.75 -9.13
N MET A 151 -7.05 -11.97 -9.13
CA MET A 151 -8.38 -12.49 -8.75
C MET A 151 -8.87 -13.62 -9.66
N ALA A 152 -8.58 -13.54 -10.97
CA ALA A 152 -8.87 -14.61 -11.92
C ALA A 152 -8.03 -15.88 -11.68
N ALA A 153 -6.93 -15.78 -10.93
CA ALA A 153 -6.14 -16.89 -10.43
C ALA A 153 -6.53 -17.29 -9.00
N SER A 154 -7.76 -16.98 -8.59
CA SER A 154 -8.30 -17.23 -7.24
C SER A 154 -7.56 -16.47 -6.13
N GLY A 155 -6.90 -15.36 -6.42
CA GLY A 155 -6.36 -14.45 -5.41
C GLY A 155 -7.38 -13.41 -4.94
N GLU A 156 -6.99 -12.61 -3.96
CA GLU A 156 -7.77 -11.48 -3.45
C GLU A 156 -7.50 -10.18 -4.23
N GLY A 157 -6.53 -10.14 -5.15
CA GLY A 157 -6.16 -8.93 -5.90
C GLY A 157 -5.35 -7.91 -5.09
N ALA A 158 -4.93 -8.27 -3.88
CA ALA A 158 -4.13 -7.46 -2.95
C ALA A 158 -3.49 -8.36 -1.87
N PRO A 159 -2.41 -7.91 -1.21
CA PRO A 159 -1.53 -6.81 -1.62
C PRO A 159 -0.65 -7.22 -2.82
N LEU A 160 -0.49 -6.34 -3.81
CA LEU A 160 0.37 -6.61 -4.98
C LEU A 160 1.81 -6.10 -4.79
N VAL A 161 2.02 -5.20 -3.83
CA VAL A 161 3.32 -4.56 -3.56
C VAL A 161 4.37 -5.53 -3.02
N ALA A 162 3.97 -6.71 -2.55
CA ALA A 162 4.90 -7.72 -2.03
C ALA A 162 5.91 -8.20 -3.09
N PHE A 163 5.53 -8.23 -4.37
CA PHE A 163 6.48 -8.50 -5.46
C PHE A 163 7.49 -7.35 -5.62
N ALA A 164 7.03 -6.10 -5.52
CA ALA A 164 7.93 -4.95 -5.57
C ALA A 164 8.91 -4.96 -4.38
N ASP A 165 8.44 -5.29 -3.18
CA ASP A 165 9.30 -5.45 -2.00
C ASP A 165 10.39 -6.49 -2.22
N TYR A 166 10.04 -7.64 -2.80
CA TYR A 166 11.01 -8.66 -3.17
C TYR A 166 12.04 -8.13 -4.18
N VAL A 167 11.61 -7.38 -5.20
CA VAL A 167 12.53 -6.80 -6.20
C VAL A 167 13.46 -5.75 -5.58
N LEU A 168 12.93 -4.90 -4.70
CA LEU A 168 13.64 -3.78 -4.10
C LEU A 168 14.58 -4.19 -2.97
N PHE A 169 14.11 -5.07 -2.08
CA PHE A 169 14.73 -5.24 -0.77
C PHE A 169 15.32 -6.62 -0.53
N LYS A 170 15.12 -7.60 -1.42
CA LYS A 170 15.78 -8.90 -1.24
C LYS A 170 17.29 -8.74 -1.13
N HIS A 171 17.88 -9.54 -0.26
CA HIS A 171 19.32 -9.52 -0.03
C HIS A 171 19.89 -10.94 -0.08
N LYS A 172 21.15 -11.09 -0.48
CA LYS A 172 21.77 -12.41 -0.68
C LYS A 172 21.99 -13.20 0.62
N ARG A 173 22.05 -12.51 1.76
CA ARG A 173 22.44 -13.07 3.07
C ARG A 173 21.52 -12.62 4.20
N LEU A 174 21.40 -11.31 4.39
CA LEU A 174 20.48 -10.69 5.34
C LEU A 174 19.02 -11.06 5.07
N THR A 175 18.30 -11.37 6.14
CA THR A 175 16.85 -11.49 6.22
C THR A 175 16.25 -10.14 6.53
N ARG A 176 15.25 -9.74 5.75
CA ARG A 176 14.60 -8.42 5.85
C ARG A 176 13.11 -8.56 6.09
N ALA A 177 12.55 -7.70 6.92
CA ALA A 177 11.11 -7.50 7.00
C ALA A 177 10.77 -6.12 6.45
N VAL A 178 9.91 -6.05 5.44
CA VAL A 178 9.38 -4.79 4.93
C VAL A 178 8.05 -4.55 5.62
N GLN A 179 7.99 -3.52 6.46
CA GLN A 179 6.84 -3.23 7.31
C GLN A 179 6.13 -1.98 6.82
N ASN A 180 4.97 -2.17 6.23
CA ASN A 180 4.08 -1.07 5.90
C ASN A 180 3.21 -0.73 7.11
N ILE A 181 3.18 0.54 7.49
CA ILE A 181 2.30 1.07 8.54
C ILE A 181 1.34 2.06 7.89
N GLY A 182 0.33 1.53 7.20
CA GLY A 182 -0.81 2.30 6.68
C GLY A 182 -1.94 2.36 7.71
N GLY A 183 -3.19 2.37 7.25
CA GLY A 183 -4.34 2.18 8.16
C GLY A 183 -4.26 0.84 8.91
N ILE A 184 -3.93 -0.23 8.18
CA ILE A 184 -3.55 -1.54 8.71
C ILE A 184 -2.04 -1.71 8.52
N ALA A 185 -1.38 -2.33 9.51
CA ALA A 185 0.05 -2.62 9.45
C ALA A 185 0.27 -4.04 8.91
N ASN A 186 1.13 -4.19 7.91
CA ASN A 186 1.45 -5.49 7.30
C ASN A 186 2.95 -5.65 7.05
N VAL A 187 3.38 -6.92 7.05
CA VAL A 187 4.78 -7.28 6.85
C VAL A 187 4.94 -8.16 5.61
N THR A 188 6.00 -7.90 4.84
CA THR A 188 6.58 -8.83 3.87
C THR A 188 7.93 -9.31 4.42
N PHE A 189 8.05 -10.60 4.77
CA PHE A 189 9.28 -11.16 5.35
C PHE A 189 10.09 -11.88 4.29
N LEU A 190 11.27 -11.35 3.96
CA LEU A 190 12.17 -11.79 2.91
C LEU A 190 13.41 -12.48 3.52
N PRO A 191 13.47 -13.82 3.56
CA PRO A 191 14.67 -14.54 3.98
C PRO A 191 15.90 -14.18 3.14
N GLY A 192 17.08 -14.28 3.74
CA GLY A 192 18.34 -14.17 3.03
C GLY A 192 18.44 -15.15 1.85
N GLY A 193 18.70 -14.64 0.65
CA GLY A 193 18.81 -15.45 -0.56
C GLY A 193 17.48 -16.03 -1.06
N CYS A 194 16.33 -15.55 -0.57
CA CYS A 194 15.02 -16.04 -0.96
C CYS A 194 14.76 -15.96 -2.47
N LYS A 195 13.98 -16.92 -2.94
CA LYS A 195 13.28 -16.89 -4.22
C LYS A 195 11.87 -16.33 -4.01
N GLN A 196 11.15 -16.13 -5.11
CA GLN A 196 9.84 -15.49 -5.10
C GLN A 196 8.79 -16.26 -4.29
N ASP A 197 8.94 -17.57 -4.12
CA ASP A 197 7.99 -18.44 -3.42
C ASP A 197 8.36 -18.67 -1.93
N ASP A 198 9.49 -18.13 -1.46
CA ASP A 198 10.06 -18.45 -0.14
C ASP A 198 9.64 -17.45 0.96
N PHE A 199 8.91 -16.37 0.62
CA PHE A 199 8.58 -15.30 1.55
C PHE A 199 7.12 -15.30 1.99
N VAL A 200 6.88 -14.79 3.20
CA VAL A 200 5.54 -14.72 3.81
C VAL A 200 5.10 -13.27 3.97
N ALA A 201 3.80 -13.03 3.79
CA ALA A 201 3.20 -11.73 4.03
C ALA A 201 1.87 -11.86 4.76
N PHE A 202 1.59 -10.95 5.69
CA PHE A 202 0.33 -10.92 6.45
C PHE A 202 0.12 -9.59 7.16
N ASP A 203 -1.12 -9.31 7.53
CA ASP A 203 -1.47 -8.16 8.38
C ASP A 203 -1.11 -8.45 9.83
N THR A 204 -0.33 -7.57 10.45
CA THR A 204 0.06 -7.67 11.86
C THR A 204 -1.04 -7.20 12.80
N GLY A 205 -1.82 -6.19 12.39
CA GLY A 205 -2.82 -5.53 13.22
C GLY A 205 -3.17 -4.12 12.73
N PRO A 206 -3.79 -3.29 13.57
CA PRO A 206 -4.01 -1.89 13.25
C PRO A 206 -2.67 -1.16 13.06
N GLY A 207 -2.60 -0.28 12.06
CA GLY A 207 -1.51 0.69 11.89
C GLY A 207 -1.95 2.05 12.44
N ASN A 208 -2.10 3.03 11.55
CA ASN A 208 -2.58 4.37 11.88
C ASN A 208 -4.10 4.45 12.06
N MET A 209 -4.88 3.47 11.60
CA MET A 209 -6.36 3.60 11.57
C MET A 209 -6.97 3.85 12.94
N VAL A 210 -6.48 3.16 13.97
CA VAL A 210 -6.95 3.35 15.35
C VAL A 210 -6.41 4.65 15.94
N ILE A 211 -5.15 4.99 15.67
CA ILE A 211 -4.52 6.24 16.11
C ILE A 211 -5.31 7.44 15.55
N ASP A 212 -5.56 7.46 14.24
CA ASP A 212 -6.34 8.46 13.52
C ASP A 212 -7.79 8.52 14.04
N GLY A 213 -8.38 7.37 14.32
CA GLY A 213 -9.72 7.26 14.91
C GLY A 213 -9.81 7.96 16.27
N ILE A 214 -8.86 7.69 17.17
CA ILE A 214 -8.77 8.38 18.47
C ILE A 214 -8.49 9.87 18.29
N ILE A 215 -7.57 10.25 17.39
CA ILE A 215 -7.27 11.67 17.13
C ILE A 215 -8.50 12.44 16.67
N ARG A 216 -9.34 11.85 15.83
CA ARG A 216 -10.62 12.47 15.43
C ARG A 216 -11.55 12.65 16.63
N LEU A 217 -11.65 11.66 17.51
CA LEU A 217 -12.51 11.75 18.70
C LEU A 217 -12.03 12.82 19.68
N VAL A 218 -10.74 12.80 20.08
CA VAL A 218 -10.18 13.78 21.03
C VAL A 218 -10.22 15.21 20.50
N SER A 219 -10.08 15.39 19.17
CA SER A 219 -10.03 16.72 18.57
C SER A 219 -11.42 17.27 18.17
N GLY A 220 -12.48 16.49 18.34
CA GLY A 220 -13.82 16.82 17.82
C GLY A 220 -13.85 16.91 16.29
N GLY A 221 -13.06 16.08 15.60
CA GLY A 221 -12.99 16.00 14.14
C GLY A 221 -12.08 17.03 13.46
N ARG A 222 -11.42 17.91 14.22
CA ARG A 222 -10.53 18.96 13.67
C ARG A 222 -9.21 18.42 13.15
N LYS A 223 -8.68 17.36 13.78
CA LYS A 223 -7.45 16.68 13.34
C LYS A 223 -7.80 15.30 12.78
N ARG A 224 -7.02 14.85 11.80
CA ARG A 224 -7.22 13.56 11.12
C ARG A 224 -6.23 12.47 11.51
N TYR A 225 -5.06 12.85 12.01
CA TYR A 225 -3.94 11.98 12.39
C TYR A 225 -3.04 12.69 13.42
N ASP A 226 -2.19 11.95 14.12
CA ASP A 226 -1.21 12.49 15.06
C ASP A 226 0.07 12.89 14.31
N ALA A 227 0.19 14.17 13.96
CA ALA A 227 1.33 14.68 13.21
C ALA A 227 2.64 14.46 13.98
N GLY A 228 3.57 13.70 13.39
CA GLY A 228 4.85 13.36 14.00
C GLY A 228 4.77 12.46 15.23
N GLY A 229 3.58 12.06 15.69
CA GLY A 229 3.38 11.41 16.98
C GLY A 229 3.41 12.36 18.19
N GLU A 230 3.18 13.66 17.98
CA GLU A 230 3.34 14.69 19.01
C GLU A 230 2.41 14.53 20.21
N LEU A 231 1.16 14.12 20.00
CA LEU A 231 0.22 13.92 21.10
C LEU A 231 0.53 12.62 21.85
N ALA A 232 0.87 11.56 21.13
CA ALA A 232 1.34 10.31 21.72
C ALA A 232 2.57 10.52 22.62
N ALA A 233 3.53 11.37 22.20
CA ALA A 233 4.75 11.65 22.95
C ALA A 233 4.50 12.34 24.31
N ARG A 234 3.38 13.05 24.45
CA ARG A 234 3.00 13.75 25.69
C ARG A 234 2.26 12.84 26.68
N GLY A 235 1.78 11.69 26.21
CA GLY A 235 1.01 10.76 27.01
C GLY A 235 1.86 9.70 27.68
N THR A 236 1.28 9.05 28.68
CA THR A 236 1.80 7.84 29.31
C THR A 236 0.95 6.65 28.87
N VAL A 237 1.61 5.57 28.45
CA VAL A 237 0.91 4.34 28.04
C VAL A 237 0.18 3.73 29.24
N ASP A 238 -1.14 3.63 29.15
CA ASP A 238 -1.96 2.91 30.13
C ASP A 238 -1.83 1.40 29.91
N LYS A 239 -1.17 0.72 30.85
CA LYS A 239 -0.87 -0.72 30.74
C LYS A 239 -2.14 -1.59 30.82
N LYS A 240 -3.18 -1.14 31.51
CA LYS A 240 -4.41 -1.90 31.71
C LYS A 240 -5.21 -1.94 30.41
N LEU A 241 -5.44 -0.77 29.81
CA LEU A 241 -6.08 -0.61 28.52
C LEU A 241 -5.28 -1.32 27.44
N LEU A 242 -3.95 -1.14 27.37
CA LEU A 242 -3.12 -1.87 26.40
C LEU A 242 -3.28 -3.40 26.54
N GLY A 243 -3.26 -3.93 27.77
CA GLY A 243 -3.48 -5.34 28.04
C GLY A 243 -4.89 -5.85 27.71
N GLU A 244 -5.92 -5.00 27.81
CA GLU A 244 -7.27 -5.27 27.30
C GLU A 244 -7.26 -5.38 25.77
N LEU A 245 -6.67 -4.42 25.08
CA LEU A 245 -6.67 -4.36 23.61
C LEU A 245 -5.89 -5.53 22.98
N LEU A 246 -4.75 -5.91 23.55
CA LEU A 246 -3.94 -7.04 23.08
C LEU A 246 -4.63 -8.41 23.20
N ARG A 247 -5.77 -8.50 23.90
CA ARG A 247 -6.59 -9.73 23.95
C ARG A 247 -7.47 -9.93 22.73
N HIS A 248 -7.48 -9.00 21.77
CA HIS A 248 -8.25 -9.13 20.55
C HIS A 248 -7.95 -10.46 19.81
N PRO A 249 -8.96 -11.25 19.39
CA PRO A 249 -8.74 -12.57 18.79
C PRO A 249 -7.84 -12.55 17.54
N PHE A 250 -7.90 -11.48 16.75
CA PHE A 250 -7.08 -11.29 15.55
C PHE A 250 -5.58 -11.53 15.78
N PHE A 251 -5.05 -11.06 16.93
CA PHE A 251 -3.62 -11.13 17.23
C PHE A 251 -3.13 -12.56 17.52
N ARG A 252 -4.04 -13.52 17.69
CA ARG A 252 -3.73 -14.95 17.89
C ARG A 252 -3.93 -15.81 16.65
N ARG A 253 -4.60 -15.29 15.61
CA ARG A 253 -4.80 -15.99 14.33
C ARG A 253 -3.44 -16.20 13.63
N ARG A 254 -3.17 -17.40 13.15
CA ARG A 254 -1.98 -17.72 12.33
C ARG A 254 -2.15 -17.19 10.90
N PRO A 255 -1.08 -16.79 10.21
CA PRO A 255 -1.12 -16.52 8.77
C PRO A 255 -1.57 -17.75 7.96
N PRO A 256 -2.17 -17.56 6.77
CA PRO A 256 -2.49 -16.27 6.14
C PRO A 256 -3.61 -15.55 6.90
N LYS A 257 -3.43 -14.24 7.12
CA LYS A 257 -4.41 -13.41 7.82
C LYS A 257 -4.39 -11.98 7.27
N SER A 258 -5.59 -11.46 7.06
CA SER A 258 -5.86 -10.09 6.67
C SER A 258 -6.96 -9.50 7.54
N THR A 259 -7.00 -8.17 7.64
CA THR A 259 -8.00 -7.40 8.40
C THR A 259 -8.18 -6.01 7.80
N GLY A 260 -9.08 -5.21 8.37
CA GLY A 260 -9.46 -3.92 7.83
C GLY A 260 -10.32 -3.09 8.76
N ARG A 261 -11.04 -2.14 8.16
CA ARG A 261 -11.94 -1.21 8.86
C ARG A 261 -13.08 -1.94 9.58
N GLU A 262 -13.45 -3.12 9.11
CA GLU A 262 -14.47 -3.97 9.71
C GLU A 262 -14.11 -4.46 11.12
N GLU A 263 -12.81 -4.54 11.45
CA GLU A 263 -12.33 -5.03 12.75
C GLU A 263 -11.72 -3.91 13.60
N PHE A 264 -10.95 -3.02 12.98
CA PHE A 264 -10.19 -1.95 13.66
C PHE A 264 -10.61 -0.53 13.25
N GLY A 265 -11.85 -0.35 12.77
CA GLY A 265 -12.39 0.93 12.30
C GLY A 265 -12.98 1.83 13.40
N ALA A 266 -13.99 2.61 13.01
CA ALA A 266 -14.63 3.63 13.86
C ALA A 266 -15.19 3.04 15.16
N ASP A 267 -16.00 1.99 15.07
CA ASP A 267 -16.59 1.31 16.23
C ASP A 267 -15.53 0.84 17.24
N PHE A 268 -14.38 0.35 16.76
CA PHE A 268 -13.29 -0.07 17.63
C PHE A 268 -12.68 1.13 18.36
N SER A 269 -12.46 2.23 17.64
CA SER A 269 -11.92 3.48 18.20
C SER A 269 -12.88 4.13 19.21
N GLU A 270 -14.18 4.16 18.91
CA GLU A 270 -15.22 4.70 19.79
C GLU A 270 -15.36 3.89 21.09
N ARG A 271 -15.26 2.56 21.01
CA ARG A 271 -15.24 1.68 22.19
C ARG A 271 -14.03 1.98 23.08
N ILE A 272 -12.85 2.14 22.49
CA ILE A 272 -11.63 2.50 23.23
C ILE A 272 -11.81 3.85 23.93
N TYR A 273 -12.22 4.87 23.19
CA TYR A 273 -12.38 6.23 23.71
C TYR A 273 -13.41 6.28 24.84
N SER A 274 -14.58 5.65 24.65
CA SER A 274 -15.63 5.57 25.68
C SER A 274 -15.15 4.82 26.93
N ARG A 275 -14.42 3.71 26.74
CA ARG A 275 -13.85 2.90 27.82
C ARG A 275 -12.82 3.69 28.64
N ALA A 276 -11.96 4.45 27.97
CA ALA A 276 -10.92 5.26 28.59
C ALA A 276 -11.50 6.50 29.30
N GLY A 277 -12.51 7.15 28.71
CA GLY A 277 -13.21 8.27 29.33
C GLY A 277 -13.89 7.91 30.66
N LYS A 278 -14.40 6.67 30.79
CA LYS A 278 -14.96 6.16 32.06
C LYS A 278 -13.92 6.02 33.17
N GLU A 279 -12.64 5.88 32.84
CA GLU A 279 -11.53 5.81 33.80
C GLU A 279 -10.81 7.16 33.97
N GLY A 280 -11.27 8.21 33.27
CA GLY A 280 -10.70 9.54 33.38
C GLY A 280 -9.28 9.66 32.80
N LEU A 281 -8.91 8.80 31.83
CA LEU A 281 -7.60 8.91 31.16
C LEU A 281 -7.51 10.22 30.39
N ALA A 282 -6.34 10.85 30.39
CA ALA A 282 -6.09 12.01 29.57
C ALA A 282 -6.03 11.60 28.08
N ASP A 283 -6.46 12.49 27.18
CA ASP A 283 -6.46 12.24 25.74
C ASP A 283 -5.08 11.81 25.21
N ALA A 284 -4.01 12.43 25.73
CA ALA A 284 -2.63 12.08 25.38
C ALA A 284 -2.29 10.63 25.76
N ASP A 285 -2.76 10.16 26.93
CA ASP A 285 -2.54 8.78 27.40
C ASP A 285 -3.29 7.78 26.52
N ILE A 286 -4.51 8.11 26.07
CA ILE A 286 -5.27 7.27 25.14
C ILE A 286 -4.51 7.13 23.82
N VAL A 287 -4.03 8.25 23.26
CA VAL A 287 -3.27 8.27 22.00
C VAL A 287 -1.93 7.53 22.14
N ALA A 288 -1.20 7.72 23.24
CA ALA A 288 0.02 6.97 23.55
C ALA A 288 -0.26 5.46 23.64
N THR A 289 -1.37 5.08 24.26
CA THR A 289 -1.77 3.68 24.46
C THR A 289 -2.11 2.98 23.14
N VAL A 290 -2.88 3.61 22.25
CA VAL A 290 -3.19 3.01 20.93
C VAL A 290 -1.99 3.05 19.98
N THR A 291 -1.07 4.00 20.14
CA THR A 291 0.21 3.99 19.41
C THR A 291 1.08 2.82 19.86
N ALA A 292 1.17 2.58 21.17
CA ALA A 292 1.87 1.43 21.74
C ALA A 292 1.22 0.09 21.32
N LEU A 293 -0.10 0.04 21.14
CA LEU A 293 -0.80 -1.13 20.60
C LEU A 293 -0.27 -1.51 19.21
N THR A 294 -0.12 -0.54 18.31
CA THR A 294 0.42 -0.77 16.96
C THR A 294 1.85 -1.33 17.04
N ALA A 295 2.75 -0.68 17.76
CA ALA A 295 4.14 -1.15 17.93
C ALA A 295 4.18 -2.58 18.50
N ARG A 296 3.40 -2.85 19.55
CA ARG A 296 3.41 -4.13 20.25
C ARG A 296 2.79 -5.26 19.44
N THR A 297 1.76 -4.99 18.65
CA THR A 297 1.13 -6.01 17.79
C THR A 297 2.03 -6.39 16.62
N ILE A 298 2.77 -5.44 16.02
CA ILE A 298 3.82 -5.73 15.05
C ILE A 298 4.88 -6.66 15.65
N ALA A 299 5.47 -6.27 16.78
CA ALA A 299 6.53 -7.06 17.41
C ALA A 299 6.05 -8.45 17.89
N GLN A 300 4.83 -8.56 18.42
CA GLN A 300 4.24 -9.85 18.77
C GLN A 300 4.01 -10.73 17.55
N ALA A 301 3.58 -10.16 16.43
CA ALA A 301 3.39 -10.91 15.20
C ALA A 301 4.74 -11.42 14.67
N TYR A 302 5.82 -10.66 14.82
CA TYR A 302 7.17 -11.06 14.42
C TYR A 302 7.63 -12.28 15.19
N ARG A 303 7.61 -12.18 16.53
CA ARG A 303 8.03 -13.26 17.42
C ARG A 303 7.19 -14.55 17.26
N ARG A 304 5.91 -14.43 16.87
CA ARG A 304 4.99 -15.58 16.78
C ARG A 304 4.95 -16.25 15.42
N PHE A 305 5.08 -15.48 14.34
CA PHE A 305 4.71 -15.94 13.02
C PHE A 305 5.82 -15.85 11.99
N LEU A 306 6.90 -15.10 12.25
CA LEU A 306 8.06 -15.13 11.38
C LEU A 306 8.90 -16.37 11.67
N PRO A 307 9.48 -17.01 10.63
CA PRO A 307 10.39 -18.13 10.81
C PRO A 307 11.62 -17.81 11.68
N ALA A 308 12.08 -16.56 11.62
CA ALA A 308 13.15 -16.01 12.44
C ALA A 308 12.94 -14.50 12.58
N MET A 309 13.58 -13.89 13.59
CA MET A 309 13.68 -12.42 13.64
C MET A 309 14.50 -11.91 12.44
N PRO A 310 14.07 -10.83 11.78
CA PRO A 310 14.82 -10.26 10.66
C PRO A 310 16.09 -9.55 11.17
N ASP A 311 17.12 -9.51 10.32
CA ASP A 311 18.32 -8.70 10.58
C ASP A 311 18.00 -7.20 10.43
N GLU A 312 17.16 -6.88 9.44
CA GLU A 312 16.77 -5.51 9.10
C GLU A 312 15.25 -5.38 8.96
N LEU A 313 14.67 -4.37 9.60
CA LEU A 313 13.30 -3.91 9.40
C LEU A 313 13.31 -2.67 8.51
N ILE A 314 12.58 -2.69 7.40
CA ILE A 314 12.45 -1.57 6.47
C ILE A 314 11.03 -1.01 6.60
N LEU A 315 10.90 0.16 7.21
CA LEU A 315 9.64 0.85 7.43
C LEU A 315 9.18 1.58 6.17
N CYS A 316 7.87 1.50 5.90
CA CYS A 316 7.18 2.26 4.86
C CYS A 316 5.73 2.58 5.27
N GLY A 317 5.01 3.33 4.44
CA GLY A 317 3.69 3.85 4.74
C GLY A 317 3.70 5.02 5.72
N GLY A 318 2.58 5.74 5.82
CA GLY A 318 2.52 7.00 6.57
C GLY A 318 2.88 6.90 8.06
N GLY A 319 2.73 5.72 8.68
CA GLY A 319 3.12 5.50 10.08
C GLY A 319 4.63 5.57 10.30
N SER A 320 5.45 5.45 9.26
CA SER A 320 6.90 5.68 9.35
C SER A 320 7.26 7.14 9.67
N HIS A 321 6.36 8.09 9.44
CA HIS A 321 6.54 9.49 9.84
C HIS A 321 6.18 9.78 11.31
N ASN A 322 5.56 8.83 12.02
CA ASN A 322 5.22 8.97 13.43
C ASN A 322 6.43 8.55 14.27
N ARG A 323 7.21 9.52 14.75
CA ARG A 323 8.47 9.27 15.48
C ARG A 323 8.22 8.49 16.77
N THR A 324 7.18 8.84 17.51
CA THR A 324 6.78 8.14 18.74
C THR A 324 6.46 6.67 18.47
N LEU A 325 5.75 6.36 17.38
CA LEU A 325 5.47 4.98 16.99
C LEU A 325 6.75 4.22 16.64
N VAL A 326 7.65 4.84 15.89
CA VAL A 326 8.94 4.25 15.50
C VAL A 326 9.81 3.98 16.73
N GLU A 327 9.87 4.91 17.68
CA GLU A 327 10.60 4.75 18.95
C GLU A 327 10.01 3.61 19.81
N MET A 328 8.68 3.55 19.93
CA MET A 328 7.99 2.46 20.63
C MET A 328 8.24 1.11 19.96
N LEU A 329 8.26 1.06 18.63
CA LEU A 329 8.56 -0.16 17.89
C LEU A 329 10.03 -0.57 18.06
N HIS A 330 10.96 0.38 18.05
CA HIS A 330 12.38 0.13 18.30
C HIS A 330 12.60 -0.47 19.69
N ALA A 331 11.92 0.06 20.71
CA ALA A 331 11.97 -0.50 22.06
C ALA A 331 11.43 -1.94 22.14
N GLU A 332 10.47 -2.31 21.28
CA GLU A 332 9.97 -3.69 21.19
C GLU A 332 10.91 -4.62 20.41
N LEU A 333 11.73 -4.09 19.49
CA LEU A 333 12.62 -4.84 18.61
C LEU A 333 14.08 -4.35 18.69
N PRO A 334 14.71 -4.36 19.88
CA PRO A 334 16.00 -3.69 20.09
C PRO A 334 17.16 -4.28 19.30
N ASP A 335 17.09 -5.56 18.93
CA ASP A 335 18.14 -6.27 18.18
C ASP A 335 17.96 -6.19 16.66
N VAL A 336 16.86 -5.61 16.18
CA VAL A 336 16.56 -5.51 14.74
C VAL A 336 16.96 -4.13 14.25
N LYS A 337 17.85 -4.06 13.27
CA LYS A 337 18.24 -2.79 12.67
C LYS A 337 17.07 -2.18 11.90
N MET A 338 16.62 -1.00 12.34
CA MET A 338 15.54 -0.28 11.67
C MET A 338 16.09 0.65 10.59
N LEU A 339 15.47 0.57 9.42
CA LEU A 339 15.70 1.37 8.23
C LEU A 339 14.33 1.89 7.73
N SER A 340 14.33 2.90 6.88
CA SER A 340 13.17 3.24 6.04
C SER A 340 13.47 2.95 4.57
N THR A 341 12.48 3.10 3.70
CA THR A 341 12.73 3.04 2.25
C THR A 341 13.62 4.18 1.76
N ASP A 342 13.72 5.30 2.51
CA ASP A 342 14.60 6.42 2.18
C ASP A 342 16.08 6.00 2.19
N ASP A 343 16.46 5.08 3.07
CA ASP A 343 17.81 4.49 3.11
C ASP A 343 18.17 3.75 1.82
N PHE A 344 17.17 3.42 1.00
CA PHE A 344 17.30 2.80 -0.32
C PHE A 344 17.05 3.80 -1.46
N SER A 345 17.02 5.10 -1.16
CA SER A 345 16.71 6.18 -2.10
C SER A 345 15.34 6.03 -2.76
N ILE A 346 14.39 5.47 -2.02
CA ILE A 346 12.98 5.36 -2.40
C ILE A 346 12.18 6.04 -1.31
N SER A 347 11.74 7.27 -1.56
CA SER A 347 10.87 7.97 -0.62
C SER A 347 9.69 7.08 -0.22
N VAL A 348 9.33 7.12 1.06
CA VAL A 348 8.16 6.42 1.60
C VAL A 348 6.91 6.72 0.76
N ASP A 349 6.75 7.97 0.35
CA ASP A 349 5.62 8.44 -0.47
C ASP A 349 5.69 7.89 -1.91
N ALA A 350 6.91 7.74 -2.45
CA ALA A 350 7.12 7.24 -3.80
C ALA A 350 6.94 5.73 -3.94
N ARG A 351 7.01 4.97 -2.84
CA ARG A 351 7.12 3.51 -2.86
C ARG A 351 5.96 2.82 -3.58
N GLU A 352 4.73 3.30 -3.44
CA GLU A 352 3.58 2.69 -4.13
C GLU A 352 3.65 2.93 -5.65
N ALA A 353 3.90 4.17 -6.09
CA ALA A 353 4.09 4.48 -7.51
C ALA A 353 5.26 3.67 -8.11
N VAL A 354 6.40 3.59 -7.41
CA VAL A 354 7.54 2.75 -7.81
C VAL A 354 7.14 1.29 -7.95
N SER A 355 6.27 0.77 -7.07
CA SER A 355 5.78 -0.60 -7.15
C SER A 355 5.03 -0.87 -8.45
N PHE A 356 4.19 0.05 -8.91
CA PHE A 356 3.47 -0.11 -10.19
C PHE A 356 4.38 0.01 -11.42
N ALA A 357 5.47 0.79 -11.33
CA ALA A 357 6.52 0.77 -12.36
C ALA A 357 7.20 -0.62 -12.43
N ILE A 358 7.53 -1.22 -11.27
CA ILE A 358 8.11 -2.57 -11.20
C ILE A 358 7.15 -3.63 -11.72
N LEU A 359 5.86 -3.54 -11.38
CA LEU A 359 4.85 -4.48 -11.87
C LEU A 359 4.73 -4.42 -13.40
N ALA A 360 4.66 -3.22 -13.98
CA ALA A 360 4.63 -3.04 -15.43
C ALA A 360 5.88 -3.59 -16.12
N TRP A 361 7.07 -3.30 -15.56
CA TRP A 361 8.32 -3.87 -16.04
C TRP A 361 8.31 -5.41 -16.00
N ALA A 362 7.84 -6.02 -14.91
CA ALA A 362 7.74 -7.47 -14.82
C ALA A 362 6.75 -8.03 -15.86
N THR A 363 5.61 -7.37 -16.07
CA THR A 363 4.63 -7.75 -17.10
C THR A 363 5.24 -7.75 -18.50
N ILE A 364 5.95 -6.69 -18.89
CA ILE A 364 6.55 -6.61 -20.23
C ILE A 364 7.72 -7.58 -20.41
N LYS A 365 8.38 -7.98 -19.32
CA LYS A 365 9.42 -9.03 -19.30
C LYS A 365 8.86 -10.45 -19.24
N GLY A 366 7.54 -10.61 -19.16
CA GLY A 366 6.90 -11.92 -19.06
C GLY A 366 7.14 -12.62 -17.72
N MET A 367 7.41 -11.86 -16.66
CA MET A 367 7.68 -12.37 -15.32
C MET A 367 6.39 -12.40 -14.49
N THR A 368 6.15 -13.50 -13.77
CA THR A 368 5.04 -13.58 -12.80
C THR A 368 5.29 -12.59 -11.67
N ASN A 369 4.27 -11.79 -11.35
CA ASN A 369 4.40 -10.63 -10.47
C ASN A 369 3.24 -10.48 -9.47
N ASN A 370 2.42 -11.53 -9.30
CA ASN A 370 1.72 -11.76 -8.05
C ASN A 370 2.52 -12.70 -7.14
N ILE A 371 2.16 -12.70 -5.86
CA ILE A 371 2.72 -13.59 -4.86
C ILE A 371 1.55 -14.40 -4.26
N PRO A 372 1.39 -15.68 -4.63
CA PRO A 372 0.34 -16.55 -4.10
C PRO A 372 0.25 -16.55 -2.57
N ALA A 373 1.40 -16.61 -1.90
CA ALA A 373 1.45 -16.58 -0.43
C ALA A 373 0.92 -15.28 0.19
N ALA A 374 0.89 -14.18 -0.57
CA ALA A 374 0.36 -12.89 -0.13
C ALA A 374 -1.12 -12.71 -0.52
N THR A 375 -1.50 -13.09 -1.75
CA THR A 375 -2.83 -12.80 -2.29
C THR A 375 -3.82 -13.96 -2.15
N GLY A 376 -3.36 -15.16 -1.81
CA GLY A 376 -4.18 -16.37 -1.80
C GLY A 376 -4.46 -16.96 -3.19
N ALA A 377 -3.81 -16.46 -4.25
CA ALA A 377 -3.93 -17.03 -5.58
C ALA A 377 -3.43 -18.48 -5.61
N GLU A 378 -4.01 -19.32 -6.47
CA GLU A 378 -3.63 -20.74 -6.59
C GLU A 378 -2.24 -20.95 -7.20
N ARG A 379 -1.78 -19.98 -8.01
CA ARG A 379 -0.50 -20.06 -8.71
C ARG A 379 0.06 -18.67 -9.07
N PRO A 380 1.38 -18.55 -9.30
CA PRO A 380 1.98 -17.36 -9.87
C PRO A 380 1.44 -17.09 -11.28
N VAL A 381 1.16 -15.82 -11.58
CA VAL A 381 0.66 -15.32 -12.86
C VAL A 381 1.29 -13.97 -13.19
N ILE A 382 1.34 -13.65 -14.48
CA ILE A 382 1.71 -12.32 -14.97
C ILE A 382 0.46 -11.45 -14.87
N LEU A 383 0.55 -10.34 -14.13
CA LEU A 383 -0.49 -9.35 -13.91
C LEU A 383 -0.51 -8.27 -14.98
N GLY A 384 -1.62 -7.54 -15.05
CA GLY A 384 -1.79 -6.37 -15.89
C GLY A 384 -2.22 -6.69 -17.33
N LYS A 385 -2.71 -5.66 -17.99
CA LYS A 385 -3.11 -5.62 -19.40
C LYS A 385 -2.24 -4.60 -20.12
N ILE A 386 -1.72 -4.96 -21.29
CA ILE A 386 -0.84 -4.11 -22.08
C ILE A 386 -1.68 -3.38 -23.13
N VAL A 387 -1.59 -2.04 -23.12
CA VAL A 387 -2.18 -1.16 -24.11
C VAL A 387 -1.05 -0.51 -24.92
N PRO A 388 -0.88 -0.88 -26.21
CA PRO A 388 0.08 -0.24 -27.10
C PRO A 388 -0.17 1.28 -27.22
N ALA A 389 0.88 2.04 -27.50
CA ALA A 389 0.78 3.47 -27.76
C ALA A 389 0.25 3.77 -29.16
#